data_AF-A0A067BGI8-F1
#
_entry.id   AF-A0A067BGI8-F1
#
_cell.length_a   1.000
_cell.length_b   1.000
_cell.length_c   1.000
_cell.angle_alpha   90.00
_cell.angle_beta   90.00
_cell.angle_gamma   90.00
#
_symmetry.space_group_name_H-M   'P 1'
#
loop_
_entity.id
_entity.type
_entity.pdbx_description
1 polymer ?
#
loop_
_entity_poly.entity_id
_entity_poly.type
_entity_poly.pdbx_seq_one_letter_code
_entity_poly.pdbx_strand_id
1 'polypeptide(L)'
;MVAGTQPTQSRFDAQRGTCLTPAWVTATAAKHNLDPSARDAQNRRKNPLLQPGMKIPRFTLKDARMDIANIFGSCMLPGEIIRGLGETVHPNGSQAFPGVVNGTVVIERNDWQSHDLSRVVLIILLQEVVGYGVSLFETGGGLHCAQRMSGQGLGRCTPTHINPEVWTSGKLSTLNVYANETAPTTNGYNGVGGLYTLTDNVKEALKGPLSTKGNFSKPYSIDFWRDYNTSEQVINYFGYANAVNRSQISKTSACANDFFGCMNGCSKSYACTLAERDGKPCMLVAMMVATYDPGYFQALMANNHIPAYFCFGGYTGMLDYVINVMNSGGSVVFYEFEPDILFYQYPGKFTRIAFPRSDPANVALATGSFGEKGYGNETTNPLSTDYPTIPLMRYMSKVVTTDTFLNSFLTRMQLAPLDINNIFADYVTFSSNATIADPVFDAACKWVQNSYLTWSNWVDALPLCTMQSNIQYTFNGCNASTRVVTFAWNTPHPSNASLPYDCEGGIVVVPPSYATSKSCDWLSANTKTWMNWMSSPPICDASFYNYT
;
A
#
# COMPACT_ATOMS: atom_id res chain seq x y z
N MET A 1 36.53 1.16 23.84
CA MET A 1 35.13 0.98 24.31
C MET A 1 34.45 2.32 24.25
N VAL A 2 33.68 2.59 23.18
CA VAL A 2 32.84 3.80 23.11
C VAL A 2 31.63 3.52 23.98
N ALA A 3 31.26 4.46 24.86
CA ALA A 3 30.10 4.34 25.75
C ALA A 3 28.87 3.92 24.93
N GLY A 4 28.28 2.78 25.29
CA GLY A 4 27.16 2.18 24.57
C GLY A 4 25.93 3.09 24.60
N THR A 5 25.66 3.76 23.49
CA THR A 5 24.44 4.52 23.28
C THR A 5 23.24 3.56 23.28
N GLN A 6 22.26 3.85 24.12
CA GLN A 6 21.07 3.02 24.31
C GLN A 6 20.22 2.97 23.03
N PRO A 7 19.66 1.80 22.66
CA PRO A 7 18.68 1.70 21.58
C PRO A 7 17.48 2.63 21.82
N THR A 8 16.93 3.19 20.75
CA THR A 8 15.71 4.02 20.77
C THR A 8 14.60 3.34 19.99
N GLN A 9 13.35 3.76 20.19
CA GLN A 9 12.25 3.31 19.32
C GLN A 9 12.57 3.62 17.86
N SER A 10 12.19 2.72 16.97
CA SER A 10 12.25 3.01 15.54
C SER A 10 11.26 4.10 15.18
N ARG A 11 11.48 4.74 14.03
CA ARG A 11 10.56 5.74 13.49
C ARG A 11 9.14 5.20 13.39
N PHE A 12 8.99 3.99 12.87
CA PHE A 12 7.69 3.35 12.65
C PHE A 12 6.95 3.10 13.97
N ASP A 13 7.68 2.71 15.03
CA ASP A 13 7.07 2.51 16.34
C ASP A 13 6.72 3.86 17.02
N ALA A 14 7.57 4.88 16.87
CA ALA A 14 7.38 6.21 17.44
C ALA A 14 6.15 6.96 16.86
N GLN A 15 5.73 6.63 15.63
CA GLN A 15 4.56 7.19 14.96
C GLN A 15 3.23 6.55 15.39
N ARG A 16 3.25 5.43 16.11
CA ARG A 16 2.01 4.71 16.45
C ARG A 16 1.16 5.53 17.41
N GLY A 17 -0.10 5.78 17.04
CA GLY A 17 -1.05 6.49 17.90
C GLY A 17 -0.77 7.99 17.98
N THR A 18 -0.09 8.55 16.99
CA THR A 18 0.23 9.99 16.93
C THR A 18 -0.56 10.73 15.86
N CYS A 19 -1.26 10.04 14.95
CA CYS A 19 -2.00 10.71 13.90
C CYS A 19 -3.31 11.34 14.43
N LEU A 20 -4.16 10.55 15.07
CA LEU A 20 -5.46 11.02 15.57
C LEU A 20 -5.30 11.58 16.99
N THR A 21 -5.21 12.91 17.11
CA THR A 21 -4.96 13.59 18.39
C THR A 21 -6.26 14.05 19.07
N PRO A 22 -6.23 14.38 20.38
CA PRO A 22 -7.37 15.04 21.04
C PRO A 22 -7.80 16.34 20.35
N ALA A 23 -6.85 17.12 19.82
CA ALA A 23 -7.14 18.34 19.07
C ALA A 23 -7.90 18.04 17.77
N TRP A 24 -7.50 16.97 17.05
CA TRP A 24 -8.23 16.51 15.87
C TRP A 24 -9.67 16.09 16.21
N VAL A 25 -9.88 15.39 17.33
CA VAL A 25 -11.23 15.00 17.78
C VAL A 25 -12.11 16.24 17.97
N THR A 26 -11.62 17.25 18.71
CA THR A 26 -12.37 18.49 18.94
C THR A 26 -12.67 19.24 17.64
N ALA A 27 -11.68 19.37 16.76
CA ALA A 27 -11.84 20.06 15.49
C ALA A 27 -12.85 19.34 14.57
N THR A 28 -12.78 18.01 14.50
CA THR A 28 -13.66 17.19 13.66
C THR A 28 -15.09 17.18 14.20
N ALA A 29 -15.26 17.06 15.52
CA ALA A 29 -16.55 17.19 16.18
C ALA A 29 -17.22 18.52 15.87
N ALA A 30 -16.49 19.63 15.97
CA ALA A 30 -17.00 20.96 15.65
C ALA A 30 -17.33 21.10 14.16
N LYS A 31 -16.43 20.67 13.26
CA LYS A 31 -16.59 20.77 11.81
C LYS A 31 -17.84 20.04 11.30
N HIS A 32 -18.17 18.91 11.90
CA HIS A 32 -19.28 18.05 11.47
C HIS A 32 -20.50 18.08 12.39
N ASN A 33 -20.51 18.96 13.40
CA ASN A 33 -21.56 19.04 14.42
C ASN A 33 -21.88 17.68 15.07
N LEU A 34 -20.83 16.96 15.46
CA LEU A 34 -20.91 15.65 16.09
C LEU A 34 -20.56 15.76 17.58
N ASP A 35 -21.23 14.95 18.41
CA ASP A 35 -20.87 14.77 19.81
C ASP A 35 -20.09 13.46 19.99
N PRO A 36 -18.79 13.52 20.37
CA PRO A 36 -17.98 12.33 20.65
C PRO A 36 -18.47 11.49 21.84
N SER A 37 -19.24 12.10 22.74
CA SER A 37 -19.73 11.47 23.97
C SER A 37 -21.13 10.87 23.80
N ALA A 38 -21.88 11.27 22.77
CA ALA A 38 -23.26 10.84 22.56
C ALA A 38 -23.40 9.32 22.52
N ARG A 39 -24.44 8.81 23.21
CA ARG A 39 -24.76 7.39 23.34
C ARG A 39 -26.08 7.03 22.66
N ASP A 40 -26.19 5.80 22.14
CA ASP A 40 -27.44 5.21 21.67
C ASP A 40 -28.23 4.52 22.81
N ALA A 41 -29.37 3.91 22.49
CA ALA A 41 -30.24 3.24 23.47
C ALA A 41 -29.59 2.00 24.11
N GLN A 42 -28.57 1.44 23.47
CA GLN A 42 -27.77 0.32 23.95
C GLN A 42 -26.49 0.80 24.66
N ASN A 43 -26.37 2.10 24.91
CA ASN A 43 -25.23 2.76 25.54
C ASN A 43 -23.91 2.62 24.75
N ARG A 44 -23.99 2.45 23.43
CA ARG A 44 -22.82 2.56 22.53
C ARG A 44 -22.59 4.02 22.16
N ARG A 45 -21.34 4.42 21.93
CA ARG A 45 -21.07 5.71 21.27
C ARG A 45 -21.75 5.74 19.91
N LYS A 46 -22.40 6.87 19.60
CA LYS A 46 -22.90 7.17 18.26
C LYS A 46 -21.76 7.44 17.27
N ASN A 47 -20.64 7.97 17.77
CA ASN A 47 -19.43 8.27 17.00
C ASN A 47 -18.22 7.56 17.63
N PRO A 48 -18.16 6.21 17.62
CA PRO A 48 -17.19 5.44 18.41
C PRO A 48 -15.74 5.65 17.96
N LEU A 49 -15.53 6.09 16.72
CA LEU A 49 -14.21 6.31 16.12
C LEU A 49 -13.73 7.75 16.24
N LEU A 50 -14.59 8.67 16.72
CA LEU A 50 -14.22 10.07 16.97
C LEU A 50 -13.54 10.18 18.34
N GLN A 51 -12.35 9.60 18.43
CA GLN A 51 -11.54 9.51 19.64
C GLN A 51 -10.05 9.58 19.27
N PRO A 52 -9.15 9.90 20.22
CA PRO A 52 -7.72 9.84 19.95
C PRO A 52 -7.30 8.43 19.53
N GLY A 53 -6.26 8.35 18.70
CA GLY A 53 -5.74 7.12 18.15
C GLY A 53 -5.28 6.15 19.22
N MET A 54 -5.59 4.87 19.04
CA MET A 54 -5.14 3.80 19.93
C MET A 54 -3.62 3.68 19.91
N LYS A 55 -3.03 3.50 21.10
CA LYS A 55 -1.58 3.27 21.28
C LYS A 55 -1.24 1.80 21.48
N ILE A 56 -2.20 1.03 21.98
CA ILE A 56 -2.04 -0.38 22.33
C ILE A 56 -3.03 -1.18 21.49
N PRO A 57 -2.59 -2.22 20.77
CA PRO A 57 -3.48 -3.08 20.01
C PRO A 57 -4.61 -3.67 20.87
N ARG A 58 -5.81 -3.70 20.30
CA ARG A 58 -7.01 -4.33 20.85
C ARG A 58 -7.14 -5.79 20.43
N PHE A 59 -6.79 -6.08 19.19
CA PHE A 59 -6.96 -7.39 18.57
C PHE A 59 -5.62 -7.99 18.15
N THR A 60 -5.58 -9.31 18.09
CA THR A 60 -4.44 -10.09 17.59
C THR A 60 -4.90 -10.93 16.41
N LEU A 61 -4.15 -10.91 15.30
CA LEU A 61 -4.40 -11.83 14.20
C LEU A 61 -3.64 -13.14 14.44
N LYS A 62 -4.36 -14.27 14.41
CA LYS A 62 -3.76 -15.60 14.55
C LYS A 62 -3.33 -16.14 13.19
N ASP A 63 -2.05 -16.44 13.06
CA ASP A 63 -1.47 -17.12 11.91
C ASP A 63 -0.51 -18.21 12.39
N ALA A 64 -0.85 -19.47 12.13
CA ALA A 64 -0.04 -20.62 12.54
C ALA A 64 1.38 -20.60 11.93
N ARG A 65 1.59 -19.91 10.79
CA ARG A 65 2.92 -19.74 10.19
C ARG A 65 3.85 -18.92 11.09
N MET A 66 3.30 -18.06 11.95
CA MET A 66 4.05 -17.20 12.86
C MET A 66 4.36 -17.84 14.21
N ASP A 67 3.84 -19.05 14.48
CA ASP A 67 4.17 -19.81 15.69
C ASP A 67 5.54 -20.49 15.60
N ILE A 68 6.16 -20.49 14.41
CA ILE A 68 7.51 -20.98 14.19
C ILE A 68 8.51 -19.98 14.80
N ALA A 69 9.27 -20.46 15.78
CA ALA A 69 10.30 -19.66 16.42
C ALA A 69 11.30 -19.12 15.37
N ASN A 70 11.55 -17.81 15.40
CA ASN A 70 12.48 -17.12 14.51
C ASN A 70 12.19 -17.34 13.00
N ILE A 71 10.91 -17.37 12.61
CA ILE A 71 10.48 -17.58 11.21
C ILE A 71 11.16 -16.61 10.22
N PHE A 72 11.34 -15.34 10.62
CA PHE A 72 12.03 -14.31 9.82
C PHE A 72 13.56 -14.31 9.98
N GLY A 73 14.16 -15.36 10.52
CA GLY A 73 15.59 -15.35 10.87
C GLY A 73 16.53 -15.75 9.74
N SER A 74 16.35 -16.95 9.18
CA SER A 74 17.41 -17.61 8.38
C SER A 74 17.18 -17.68 6.87
N CYS A 75 15.96 -17.41 6.40
CA CYS A 75 15.63 -17.55 4.99
C CYS A 75 15.03 -16.28 4.34
N MET A 76 15.13 -15.14 5.01
CA MET A 76 14.94 -13.85 4.36
C MET A 76 16.07 -13.61 3.35
N LEU A 77 15.72 -13.04 2.20
CA LEU A 77 16.68 -12.68 1.17
C LEU A 77 17.53 -11.48 1.63
N PRO A 78 18.76 -11.33 1.10
CA PRO A 78 19.58 -10.15 1.39
C PRO A 78 18.82 -8.84 1.11
N GLY A 79 18.81 -7.94 2.09
CA GLY A 79 18.11 -6.66 2.01
C GLY A 79 16.64 -6.67 2.45
N GLU A 80 16.07 -7.85 2.74
CA GLU A 80 14.75 -7.94 3.37
C GLU A 80 14.83 -7.63 4.87
N ILE A 81 13.85 -6.89 5.38
CA ILE A 81 13.80 -6.46 6.79
C ILE A 81 12.38 -6.63 7.33
N ILE A 82 12.24 -7.25 8.50
CA ILE A 82 10.98 -7.30 9.26
C ILE A 82 11.03 -6.32 10.43
N ARG A 83 10.00 -5.49 10.57
CA ARG A 83 9.86 -4.50 11.65
C ARG A 83 8.56 -4.74 12.38
N GLY A 84 8.66 -5.34 13.56
CA GLY A 84 7.55 -5.69 14.43
C GLY A 84 7.12 -4.59 15.39
N LEU A 85 6.09 -4.88 16.15
CA LEU A 85 5.56 -4.02 17.21
C LEU A 85 6.63 -3.82 18.30
N GLY A 86 6.98 -2.57 18.63
CA GLY A 86 8.00 -2.27 19.65
C GLY A 86 9.45 -2.38 19.15
N GLU A 87 9.67 -2.32 17.84
CA GLU A 87 11.02 -2.30 17.26
C GLU A 87 11.89 -1.19 17.89
N THR A 88 13.15 -1.53 18.18
CA THR A 88 14.17 -0.56 18.58
C THR A 88 15.38 -0.63 17.66
N VAL A 89 16.03 0.51 17.48
CA VAL A 89 17.18 0.68 16.58
C VAL A 89 18.35 1.31 17.34
N HIS A 90 19.56 0.95 16.90
CA HIS A 90 20.77 1.64 17.30
C HIS A 90 20.86 3.02 16.62
N PRO A 91 21.69 3.96 17.10
CA PRO A 91 21.83 5.29 16.49
C PRO A 91 22.26 5.29 15.02
N ASN A 92 22.89 4.20 14.55
CA ASN A 92 23.26 4.02 13.14
C ASN A 92 22.09 3.51 12.26
N GLY A 93 20.89 3.34 12.83
CA GLY A 93 19.69 2.84 12.15
C GLY A 93 19.57 1.32 12.05
N SER A 94 20.58 0.55 12.47
CA SER A 94 20.49 -0.91 12.50
C SER A 94 19.54 -1.40 13.60
N GLN A 95 18.84 -2.50 13.34
CA GLN A 95 17.87 -3.06 14.28
C GLN A 95 18.59 -3.61 15.52
N ALA A 96 18.21 -3.10 16.70
CA ALA A 96 18.65 -3.62 18.00
C ALA A 96 17.69 -4.72 18.49
N PHE A 97 16.39 -4.51 18.27
CA PHE A 97 15.34 -5.50 18.50
C PHE A 97 14.32 -5.38 17.36
N PRO A 98 14.04 -6.47 16.62
CA PRO A 98 13.14 -6.42 15.47
C PRO A 98 11.68 -6.14 15.84
N GLY A 99 11.28 -6.24 17.10
CA GLY A 99 9.88 -6.10 17.52
C GLY A 99 9.13 -7.43 17.58
N VAL A 100 7.91 -7.39 18.13
CA VAL A 100 6.99 -8.54 18.21
C VAL A 100 6.18 -8.62 16.91
N VAL A 101 6.28 -9.75 16.21
CA VAL A 101 5.57 -9.98 14.95
C VAL A 101 4.36 -10.92 15.12
N ASN A 102 4.47 -11.97 15.95
CA ASN A 102 3.35 -12.88 16.20
C ASN A 102 2.17 -12.11 16.84
N GLY A 103 0.97 -12.30 16.30
CA GLY A 103 -0.25 -11.59 16.70
C GLY A 103 -0.50 -10.28 15.95
N THR A 104 0.40 -9.85 15.07
CA THR A 104 0.26 -8.62 14.27
C THR A 104 -0.18 -8.90 12.83
N VAL A 105 -0.69 -7.86 12.17
CA VAL A 105 -0.91 -7.86 10.72
C VAL A 105 0.40 -7.48 10.03
N VAL A 106 1.04 -8.42 9.32
CA VAL A 106 2.26 -8.14 8.53
C VAL A 106 1.88 -7.53 7.17
N ILE A 107 2.32 -6.30 6.94
CA ILE A 107 2.09 -5.56 5.70
C ILE A 107 3.39 -5.42 4.94
N GLU A 108 3.38 -5.79 3.67
CA GLU A 108 4.52 -5.63 2.77
C GLU A 108 4.80 -4.14 2.52
N ARG A 109 6.08 -3.79 2.36
CA ARG A 109 6.58 -2.51 1.87
C ARG A 109 7.40 -2.76 0.62
N ASN A 110 6.93 -2.20 -0.50
CA ASN A 110 7.68 -2.12 -1.75
C ASN A 110 8.17 -0.67 -1.97
N ASP A 111 8.99 -0.47 -3.00
CA ASP A 111 9.86 0.70 -3.17
C ASP A 111 9.32 1.79 -4.11
N TRP A 112 8.00 1.85 -4.33
CA TRP A 112 7.36 2.92 -5.11
C TRP A 112 6.39 3.76 -4.27
N GLN A 113 6.18 5.02 -4.69
CA GLN A 113 5.64 6.04 -3.80
C GLN A 113 4.14 5.88 -3.50
N SER A 114 3.32 5.49 -4.48
CA SER A 114 1.88 5.25 -4.27
C SER A 114 1.64 4.10 -3.27
N HIS A 115 2.51 3.09 -3.28
CA HIS A 115 2.52 2.01 -2.30
C HIS A 115 2.79 2.52 -0.90
N ASP A 116 3.86 3.30 -0.73
CA ASP A 116 4.22 3.88 0.57
C ASP A 116 3.08 4.74 1.13
N LEU A 117 2.47 5.61 0.32
CA LEU A 117 1.38 6.49 0.75
C LEU A 117 0.10 5.73 1.12
N SER A 118 -0.36 4.82 0.25
CA SER A 118 -1.57 4.02 0.50
C SER A 118 -1.39 3.04 1.67
N ARG A 119 -0.19 2.46 1.80
CA ARG A 119 0.19 1.60 2.93
C ARG A 119 0.08 2.36 4.25
N VAL A 120 0.65 3.56 4.34
CA VAL A 120 0.67 4.28 5.62
C VAL A 120 -0.73 4.72 6.05
N VAL A 121 -1.63 5.05 5.11
CA VAL A 121 -3.05 5.22 5.44
C VAL A 121 -3.64 3.94 6.04
N LEU A 122 -3.40 2.78 5.42
CA LEU A 122 -3.86 1.49 5.95
C LEU A 122 -3.29 1.21 7.35
N ILE A 123 -2.01 1.49 7.57
CA ILE A 123 -1.33 1.28 8.86
C ILE A 123 -1.95 2.16 9.95
N ILE A 124 -2.14 3.45 9.70
CA ILE A 124 -2.75 4.38 10.65
C ILE A 124 -4.15 3.88 11.03
N LEU A 125 -4.98 3.53 10.04
CA LEU A 125 -6.33 3.04 10.32
C LEU A 125 -6.31 1.71 11.09
N LEU A 126 -5.46 0.75 10.71
CA LEU A 126 -5.36 -0.52 11.43
C LEU A 126 -4.91 -0.33 12.87
N GLN A 127 -3.88 0.47 13.11
CA GLN A 127 -3.29 0.64 14.44
C GLN A 127 -4.12 1.57 15.34
N GLU A 128 -4.52 2.73 14.83
CA GLU A 128 -5.11 3.80 15.64
C GLU A 128 -6.63 3.71 15.74
N VAL A 129 -7.31 3.07 14.75
CA VAL A 129 -8.77 3.07 14.64
C VAL A 129 -9.37 1.67 14.81
N VAL A 130 -8.89 0.68 14.06
CA VAL A 130 -9.42 -0.69 14.08
C VAL A 130 -8.91 -1.45 15.30
N GLY A 131 -7.62 -1.28 15.62
CA GLY A 131 -6.99 -1.78 16.84
C GLY A 131 -6.13 -3.02 16.64
N TYR A 132 -5.54 -3.22 15.46
CA TYR A 132 -4.57 -4.29 15.23
C TYR A 132 -3.13 -3.79 15.38
N GLY A 133 -2.28 -4.63 15.97
CA GLY A 133 -0.83 -4.44 15.85
C GLY A 133 -0.43 -4.66 14.39
N VAL A 134 0.51 -3.86 13.89
CA VAL A 134 1.01 -3.98 12.51
C VAL A 134 2.52 -4.13 12.51
N SER A 135 3.00 -5.10 11.74
CA SER A 135 4.41 -5.28 11.41
C SER A 135 4.65 -4.97 9.94
N LEU A 136 5.83 -4.47 9.60
CA LEU A 136 6.23 -4.09 8.26
C LEU A 136 7.29 -5.06 7.72
N PHE A 137 7.04 -5.63 6.55
CA PHE A 137 8.01 -6.47 5.85
C PHE A 137 8.53 -5.75 4.59
N GLU A 138 9.78 -5.32 4.60
CA GLU A 138 10.45 -4.61 3.51
C GLU A 138 11.06 -5.59 2.51
N THR A 139 10.67 -5.47 1.24
CA THR A 139 11.15 -6.33 0.15
C THR A 139 11.20 -5.55 -1.17
N GLY A 140 12.22 -5.80 -1.98
CA GLY A 140 12.50 -5.08 -3.24
C GLY A 140 11.56 -5.38 -4.41
N GLY A 141 10.32 -5.85 -4.17
CA GLY A 141 9.34 -6.05 -5.23
C GLY A 141 8.09 -6.86 -4.87
N GLY A 142 6.97 -6.51 -5.52
CA GLY A 142 5.65 -7.11 -5.29
C GLY A 142 5.35 -8.37 -6.11
N LEU A 143 6.27 -8.87 -6.94
CA LEU A 143 6.01 -10.02 -7.83
C LEU A 143 5.68 -11.31 -7.06
N HIS A 144 6.32 -11.51 -5.91
CA HIS A 144 6.17 -12.70 -5.08
C HIS A 144 5.23 -12.50 -3.88
N CYS A 145 4.43 -11.43 -3.86
CA CYS A 145 3.55 -11.12 -2.73
C CYS A 145 2.54 -12.26 -2.46
N ALA A 146 1.95 -12.84 -3.51
CA ALA A 146 1.01 -13.95 -3.39
C ALA A 146 1.67 -15.21 -2.82
N GLN A 147 2.93 -15.48 -3.17
CA GLN A 147 3.70 -16.60 -2.63
C GLN A 147 3.98 -16.42 -1.13
N ARG A 148 4.36 -15.20 -0.69
CA ARG A 148 4.54 -14.85 0.73
C ARG A 148 3.25 -14.94 1.54
N MET A 149 2.10 -14.74 0.90
CA MET A 149 0.78 -14.88 1.53
C MET A 149 0.31 -16.33 1.67
N SER A 150 0.95 -17.27 0.98
CA SER A 150 0.61 -18.70 1.03
C SER A 150 1.28 -19.44 2.20
N GLY A 151 0.88 -20.67 2.47
CA GLY A 151 1.56 -21.62 3.37
C GLY A 151 2.74 -22.35 2.72
N GLN A 152 3.10 -21.98 1.49
CA GLN A 152 4.13 -22.63 0.67
C GLN A 152 5.20 -21.62 0.22
N GLY A 153 6.32 -22.13 -0.30
CA GLY A 153 7.41 -21.30 -0.84
C GLY A 153 7.87 -20.24 0.16
N LEU A 154 7.95 -18.98 -0.30
CA LEU A 154 8.36 -17.84 0.52
C LEU A 154 7.45 -17.58 1.73
N GLY A 155 6.19 -18.01 1.73
CA GLY A 155 5.31 -17.84 2.89
C GLY A 155 5.72 -18.68 4.10
N ARG A 156 6.65 -19.63 3.94
CA ARG A 156 7.32 -20.35 5.03
C ARG A 156 8.55 -19.63 5.59
N CYS A 157 8.88 -18.45 5.06
CA CYS A 157 10.06 -17.66 5.43
C CYS A 157 9.68 -16.23 5.80
N THR A 158 8.84 -15.62 4.97
CA THR A 158 8.39 -14.24 5.11
C THR A 158 6.87 -14.19 5.06
N PRO A 159 6.16 -14.87 5.99
CA PRO A 159 4.70 -14.90 6.01
C PRO A 159 4.17 -13.47 6.07
N THR A 160 3.44 -13.10 5.03
CA THR A 160 2.89 -11.76 4.84
C THR A 160 1.37 -11.85 4.80
N HIS A 161 0.68 -10.85 5.34
CA HIS A 161 -0.77 -10.82 5.36
C HIS A 161 -1.34 -9.92 4.26
N ILE A 162 -0.71 -8.78 3.99
CA ILE A 162 -1.27 -7.77 3.08
C ILE A 162 -0.16 -7.17 2.22
N ASN A 163 -0.41 -7.05 0.92
CA ASN A 163 0.26 -6.09 0.05
C ASN A 163 -0.77 -5.03 -0.38
N PRO A 164 -0.60 -3.76 -0.01
CA PRO A 164 -1.62 -2.71 -0.18
C PRO A 164 -1.84 -2.29 -1.63
N GLU A 165 -0.86 -2.52 -2.51
CA GLU A 165 -0.93 -2.11 -3.91
C GLU A 165 -0.16 -3.09 -4.79
N VAL A 166 -0.85 -3.76 -5.70
CA VAL A 166 -0.28 -4.71 -6.65
C VAL A 166 -0.78 -4.36 -8.05
N TRP A 167 0.18 -4.08 -8.93
CA TRP A 167 -0.03 -3.94 -10.36
C TRP A 167 -0.16 -5.33 -10.98
N THR A 168 -1.38 -5.72 -11.37
CA THR A 168 -1.68 -7.09 -11.83
C THR A 168 -1.33 -7.33 -13.30
N SER A 169 -1.34 -6.27 -14.12
CA SER A 169 -1.01 -6.36 -15.54
C SER A 169 0.37 -7.00 -15.75
N GLY A 170 0.44 -7.99 -16.64
CA GLY A 170 1.66 -8.76 -16.91
C GLY A 170 2.12 -9.71 -15.80
N LYS A 171 1.47 -9.75 -14.62
CA LYS A 171 1.89 -10.57 -13.45
C LYS A 171 0.87 -11.63 -13.03
N LEU A 172 -0.31 -11.66 -13.65
CA LEU A 172 -1.41 -12.57 -13.27
C LEU A 172 -1.01 -14.05 -13.27
N SER A 173 -0.20 -14.51 -14.24
CA SER A 173 0.24 -15.92 -14.28
C SER A 173 1.03 -16.30 -13.02
N THR A 174 1.94 -15.44 -12.58
CA THR A 174 2.72 -15.62 -11.34
C THR A 174 1.85 -15.51 -10.10
N LEU A 175 0.96 -14.51 -10.04
CA LEU A 175 0.07 -14.29 -8.90
C LEU A 175 -0.95 -15.44 -8.73
N ASN A 176 -1.46 -15.98 -9.84
CA ASN A 176 -2.49 -17.00 -9.84
C ASN A 176 -2.01 -18.39 -9.37
N VAL A 177 -0.69 -18.63 -9.32
CA VAL A 177 -0.13 -19.86 -8.73
C VAL A 177 -0.61 -20.07 -7.29
N TYR A 178 -0.84 -18.98 -6.55
CA TYR A 178 -1.25 -18.99 -5.14
C TYR A 178 -2.67 -18.42 -4.93
N ALA A 179 -3.48 -18.32 -6.00
CA ALA A 179 -4.83 -17.74 -5.92
C ALA A 179 -5.76 -18.45 -4.92
N ASN A 180 -5.53 -19.74 -4.68
CA ASN A 180 -6.29 -20.52 -3.70
C ASN A 180 -6.05 -20.09 -2.23
N GLU A 181 -4.95 -19.37 -1.95
CA GLU A 181 -4.55 -18.92 -0.61
C GLU A 181 -4.54 -17.40 -0.46
N THR A 182 -4.85 -16.66 -1.53
CA THR A 182 -4.98 -15.21 -1.51
C THR A 182 -6.41 -14.74 -1.74
N ALA A 183 -6.71 -13.52 -1.31
CA ALA A 183 -7.98 -12.82 -1.53
C ALA A 183 -7.68 -11.40 -2.04
N PRO A 184 -7.61 -11.17 -3.36
CA PRO A 184 -7.42 -9.84 -3.91
C PRO A 184 -8.70 -9.01 -3.79
N THR A 185 -8.55 -7.73 -3.47
CA THR A 185 -9.61 -6.71 -3.49
C THR A 185 -9.10 -5.44 -4.16
N THR A 186 -9.98 -4.59 -4.68
CA THR A 186 -9.55 -3.28 -5.20
C THR A 186 -9.02 -2.39 -4.08
N ASN A 187 -7.98 -1.60 -4.33
CA ASN A 187 -7.52 -0.57 -3.40
C ASN A 187 -8.25 0.78 -3.59
N GLY A 188 -9.11 0.90 -4.61
CA GLY A 188 -9.99 2.05 -4.86
C GLY A 188 -9.56 2.99 -6.00
N TYR A 189 -8.32 2.90 -6.47
CA TYR A 189 -7.79 3.73 -7.55
C TYR A 189 -7.16 2.88 -8.65
N ASN A 190 -6.90 3.54 -9.78
CA ASN A 190 -6.37 2.90 -10.96
C ASN A 190 -4.91 3.29 -11.19
N GLY A 191 -4.20 2.42 -11.90
CA GLY A 191 -2.87 2.66 -12.41
C GLY A 191 -2.88 2.67 -13.94
N VAL A 192 -1.95 3.40 -14.54
CA VAL A 192 -1.73 3.39 -15.99
C VAL A 192 -0.25 3.64 -16.29
N GLY A 193 0.34 2.79 -17.14
CA GLY A 193 1.62 3.08 -17.78
C GLY A 193 1.41 3.93 -19.04
N GLY A 194 2.39 4.73 -19.41
CA GLY A 194 2.31 5.53 -20.64
C GLY A 194 3.65 6.01 -21.15
N LEU A 195 3.64 6.43 -22.42
CA LEU A 195 4.68 7.30 -22.93
C LEU A 195 4.21 8.74 -22.81
N TYR A 196 5.10 9.60 -22.38
CA TYR A 196 4.86 11.02 -22.14
C TYR A 196 5.88 11.84 -22.90
N THR A 197 5.51 13.07 -23.22
CA THR A 197 6.44 14.12 -23.61
C THR A 197 6.17 15.38 -22.79
N LEU A 198 7.01 16.40 -22.94
CA LEU A 198 6.78 17.68 -22.28
C LEU A 198 5.59 18.40 -22.94
N THR A 199 4.72 19.01 -22.14
CA THR A 199 3.62 19.86 -22.64
C THR A 199 4.15 20.97 -23.55
N ASP A 200 5.34 21.49 -23.25
CA ASP A 200 5.98 22.52 -24.07
C ASP A 200 6.50 21.97 -25.41
N ASN A 201 6.85 20.68 -25.50
CA ASN A 201 7.15 20.05 -26.80
C ASN A 201 5.90 20.01 -27.68
N VAL A 202 4.74 19.68 -27.10
CA VAL A 202 3.46 19.65 -27.85
C VAL A 202 3.14 21.04 -28.38
N LYS A 203 3.21 22.07 -27.53
CA LYS A 203 3.00 23.47 -27.95
C LYS A 203 3.96 23.89 -29.04
N GLU A 204 5.21 23.42 -28.97
CA GLU A 204 6.24 23.75 -29.95
C GLU A 204 5.97 23.12 -31.31
N ALA A 205 5.61 21.84 -31.34
CA ALA A 205 5.26 21.12 -32.56
C ALA A 205 4.00 21.69 -33.25
N LEU A 206 3.03 22.16 -32.47
CA LEU A 206 1.81 22.79 -32.99
C LEU A 206 2.07 24.13 -33.70
N LYS A 207 3.23 24.77 -33.49
CA LYS A 207 3.61 25.99 -34.23
C LYS A 207 3.95 25.72 -35.69
N GLY A 208 4.29 24.47 -36.04
CA GLY A 208 4.73 24.11 -37.38
C GLY A 208 5.92 24.97 -37.84
N PRO A 209 5.84 25.65 -39.00
CA PRO A 209 6.93 26.51 -39.50
C PRO A 209 7.35 27.65 -38.57
N LEU A 210 6.52 28.01 -37.58
CA LEU A 210 6.83 29.04 -36.58
C LEU A 210 7.58 28.48 -35.36
N SER A 211 7.95 27.19 -35.38
CA SER A 211 8.73 26.58 -34.32
C SER A 211 10.12 27.20 -34.24
N THR A 212 10.59 27.45 -33.02
CA THR A 212 11.94 27.94 -32.72
C THR A 212 12.87 26.82 -32.24
N LYS A 213 12.34 25.63 -31.95
CA LYS A 213 13.12 24.47 -31.49
C LYS A 213 13.12 23.29 -32.45
N GLY A 214 12.07 23.13 -33.25
CA GLY A 214 11.96 22.08 -34.26
C GLY A 214 11.96 22.67 -35.68
N ASN A 215 12.27 21.82 -36.65
CA ASN A 215 12.19 22.19 -38.07
C ASN A 215 10.96 21.51 -38.69
N PHE A 216 9.78 22.07 -38.44
CA PHE A 216 8.50 21.49 -38.85
C PHE A 216 7.92 22.20 -40.08
N SER A 217 7.51 21.45 -41.10
CA SER A 217 6.87 22.01 -42.30
C SER A 217 5.39 22.33 -42.10
N LYS A 218 4.77 21.78 -41.06
CA LYS A 218 3.37 22.00 -40.66
C LYS A 218 3.22 21.75 -39.16
N PRO A 219 2.11 22.18 -38.54
CA PRO A 219 1.77 21.76 -37.19
C PRO A 219 1.68 20.25 -37.04
N TYR A 220 2.17 19.71 -35.92
CA TYR A 220 2.07 18.30 -35.56
C TYR A 220 1.43 18.12 -34.18
N SER A 221 0.62 17.08 -34.05
CA SER A 221 -0.04 16.64 -32.81
C SER A 221 0.77 15.50 -32.21
N ILE A 222 1.92 15.85 -31.62
CA ILE A 222 2.85 14.87 -31.05
C ILE A 222 2.39 14.30 -29.69
N ASP A 223 1.23 14.73 -29.20
CA ASP A 223 0.43 14.06 -28.18
C ASP A 223 -0.35 12.85 -28.75
N PHE A 224 -0.26 12.59 -30.06
CA PHE A 224 -0.85 11.45 -30.75
C PHE A 224 0.19 10.68 -31.59
N TRP A 225 0.17 9.35 -31.49
CA TRP A 225 1.25 8.50 -32.00
C TRP A 225 1.52 8.58 -33.52
N ARG A 226 0.50 8.92 -34.33
CA ARG A 226 0.59 8.80 -35.81
C ARG A 226 1.67 9.69 -36.43
N ASP A 227 1.95 10.84 -35.82
CA ASP A 227 2.97 11.75 -36.31
C ASP A 227 4.40 11.18 -36.12
N TYR A 228 4.62 10.32 -35.11
CA TYR A 228 5.88 9.59 -34.94
C TYR A 228 6.09 8.52 -36.00
N ASN A 229 5.02 7.91 -36.53
CA ASN A 229 5.13 6.93 -37.61
C ASN A 229 5.39 7.61 -38.97
N THR A 230 4.76 8.76 -39.22
CA THR A 230 4.68 9.34 -40.58
C THR A 230 5.62 10.52 -40.85
N SER A 231 6.27 11.08 -39.83
CA SER A 231 7.07 12.31 -39.97
C SER A 231 8.51 12.16 -39.49
N GLU A 232 9.45 12.22 -40.43
CA GLU A 232 10.89 12.27 -40.12
C GLU A 232 11.27 13.53 -39.30
N GLN A 233 10.53 14.64 -39.47
CA GLN A 233 10.77 15.87 -38.71
C GLN A 233 10.44 15.69 -37.23
N VAL A 234 9.37 14.95 -36.92
CA VAL A 234 8.99 14.60 -35.55
C VAL A 234 9.99 13.62 -34.95
N ILE A 235 10.40 12.60 -35.72
CA ILE A 235 11.45 11.67 -35.29
C ILE A 235 12.77 12.39 -35.01
N ASN A 236 13.18 13.32 -35.88
CA ASN A 236 14.40 14.10 -35.69
C ASN A 236 14.32 15.06 -34.49
N TYR A 237 13.14 15.64 -34.24
CA TYR A 237 12.92 16.51 -33.07
C TYR A 237 13.18 15.77 -31.75
N PHE A 238 12.90 14.47 -31.69
CA PHE A 238 13.22 13.59 -30.57
C PHE A 238 14.46 12.71 -30.83
N GLY A 239 15.30 13.09 -31.79
CA GLY A 239 16.32 12.22 -32.37
C GLY A 239 17.34 11.71 -31.35
N TYR A 240 17.70 10.43 -31.46
CA TYR A 240 18.75 9.79 -30.66
C TYR A 240 20.11 10.49 -30.76
N ALA A 241 20.42 11.09 -31.92
CA ALA A 241 21.65 11.87 -32.11
C ALA A 241 21.64 13.21 -31.35
N ASN A 242 20.45 13.75 -31.05
CA ASN A 242 20.27 15.05 -30.39
C ASN A 242 20.13 14.94 -28.86
N ALA A 243 20.05 13.71 -28.34
CA ALA A 243 19.89 13.45 -26.92
C ALA A 243 21.12 13.91 -26.11
N VAL A 244 20.88 14.74 -25.10
CA VAL A 244 21.89 15.21 -24.16
C VAL A 244 22.32 14.04 -23.26
N ASN A 245 23.58 13.96 -22.85
CA ASN A 245 24.06 13.00 -21.82
C ASN A 245 23.51 11.56 -21.93
N ARG A 246 23.56 10.95 -23.12
CA ARG A 246 22.96 9.62 -23.40
C ARG A 246 23.42 8.52 -22.44
N SER A 247 24.64 8.60 -21.93
CA SER A 247 25.17 7.63 -20.95
C SER A 247 24.34 7.54 -19.67
N GLN A 248 23.60 8.60 -19.30
CA GLN A 248 22.69 8.59 -18.16
C GLN A 248 21.51 7.64 -18.35
N ILE A 249 21.07 7.47 -19.60
CA ILE A 249 19.92 6.65 -19.99
C ILE A 249 20.32 5.39 -20.78
N SER A 250 21.60 5.06 -20.88
CA SER A 250 22.09 3.86 -21.58
C SER A 250 22.87 2.96 -20.62
N LYS A 251 22.24 2.59 -19.50
CA LYS A 251 22.87 1.81 -18.44
C LYS A 251 22.61 0.31 -18.64
N THR A 252 23.69 -0.46 -18.78
CA THR A 252 23.62 -1.93 -18.85
C THR A 252 23.09 -2.56 -17.56
N SER A 253 23.19 -1.88 -16.42
CA SER A 253 22.57 -2.31 -15.17
C SER A 253 21.04 -2.22 -15.17
N ALA A 254 20.45 -1.38 -16.04
CA ALA A 254 19.01 -1.22 -16.19
C ALA A 254 18.45 -2.03 -17.38
N CYS A 255 19.29 -2.33 -18.37
CA CYS A 255 19.04 -3.34 -19.38
C CYS A 255 20.34 -3.99 -19.86
N ALA A 256 20.59 -5.23 -19.43
CA ALA A 256 21.78 -5.98 -19.79
C ALA A 256 21.79 -6.31 -21.29
N ASN A 257 22.97 -6.56 -21.86
CA ASN A 257 23.07 -7.02 -23.25
C ASN A 257 22.30 -8.34 -23.43
N ASP A 258 21.63 -8.47 -24.58
CA ASP A 258 20.78 -9.60 -24.97
C ASP A 258 19.52 -9.79 -24.10
N PHE A 259 19.32 -8.95 -23.09
CA PHE A 259 18.10 -8.90 -22.29
C PHE A 259 17.10 -7.93 -22.92
N PHE A 260 15.88 -8.37 -23.22
CA PHE A 260 14.87 -7.57 -23.95
C PHE A 260 15.39 -6.92 -25.26
N GLY A 261 16.28 -7.62 -25.96
CA GLY A 261 16.93 -7.11 -27.17
C GLY A 261 17.79 -5.86 -26.93
N CYS A 262 18.35 -5.69 -25.74
CA CYS A 262 19.23 -4.58 -25.45
C CYS A 262 20.67 -4.83 -25.90
N MET A 263 21.32 -3.74 -26.28
CA MET A 263 22.74 -3.62 -26.52
C MET A 263 23.19 -2.27 -25.94
N ASN A 264 24.18 -2.30 -25.05
CA ASN A 264 24.71 -1.11 -24.37
C ASN A 264 23.63 -0.30 -23.64
N GLY A 265 22.69 -0.98 -22.97
CA GLY A 265 21.63 -0.33 -22.19
C GLY A 265 20.48 0.27 -23.02
N CYS A 266 20.42 0.00 -24.32
CA CYS A 266 19.27 0.37 -25.16
C CYS A 266 18.81 -0.81 -26.03
N SER A 267 17.52 -0.94 -26.29
CA SER A 267 16.98 -1.72 -27.41
C SER A 267 16.54 -0.78 -28.54
N LYS A 268 16.20 -1.31 -29.71
CA LYS A 268 15.67 -0.52 -30.82
C LYS A 268 14.61 -1.27 -31.60
N SER A 269 13.68 -0.55 -32.23
CA SER A 269 12.66 -1.13 -33.10
C SER A 269 13.23 -1.53 -34.46
N TYR A 270 12.60 -2.49 -35.14
CA TYR A 270 12.98 -2.84 -36.51
C TYR A 270 12.84 -1.67 -37.48
N ALA A 271 11.82 -0.83 -37.29
CA ALA A 271 11.67 0.41 -38.05
C ALA A 271 12.90 1.34 -37.89
N CYS A 272 13.54 1.36 -36.72
CA CYS A 272 14.80 2.09 -36.54
C CYS A 272 15.95 1.46 -37.34
N THR A 273 16.09 0.14 -37.34
CA THR A 273 17.08 -0.56 -38.16
C THR A 273 16.93 -0.22 -39.65
N LEU A 274 15.70 -0.19 -40.16
CA LEU A 274 15.42 0.20 -41.53
C LEU A 274 15.73 1.68 -41.78
N ALA A 275 15.35 2.56 -40.87
CA ALA A 275 15.65 3.99 -40.96
C ALA A 275 17.17 4.25 -41.02
N GLU A 276 17.96 3.63 -40.13
CA GLU A 276 19.41 3.78 -40.11
C GLU A 276 20.08 3.29 -41.40
N ARG A 277 19.62 2.16 -41.94
CA ARG A 277 20.09 1.64 -43.23
C ARG A 277 19.86 2.66 -44.36
N ASP A 278 18.75 3.39 -44.30
CA ASP A 278 18.37 4.38 -45.28
C ASP A 278 18.90 5.80 -44.94
N GLY A 279 19.77 5.92 -43.92
CA GLY A 279 20.38 7.19 -43.49
C GLY A 279 19.43 8.15 -42.75
N LYS A 280 18.30 7.63 -42.26
CA LYS A 280 17.25 8.39 -41.57
C LYS A 280 17.39 8.31 -40.05
N PRO A 281 16.90 9.32 -39.30
CA PRO A 281 17.01 9.35 -37.85
C PRO A 281 16.09 8.33 -37.18
N CYS A 282 16.44 7.95 -35.94
CA CYS A 282 15.55 7.30 -35.00
C CYS A 282 15.34 8.21 -33.78
N MET A 283 14.14 8.16 -33.20
CA MET A 283 13.86 8.90 -31.98
C MET A 283 14.40 8.17 -30.75
N LEU A 284 14.64 8.90 -29.68
CA LEU A 284 14.96 8.36 -28.36
C LEU A 284 13.69 8.30 -27.51
N VAL A 285 13.45 7.15 -26.89
CA VAL A 285 12.50 6.96 -25.79
C VAL A 285 13.30 6.63 -24.53
N ALA A 286 13.23 7.50 -23.54
CA ALA A 286 13.87 7.28 -22.24
C ALA A 286 13.00 6.32 -21.40
N MET A 287 13.61 5.25 -20.92
CA MET A 287 12.97 4.18 -20.15
C MET A 287 13.62 4.05 -18.78
N MET A 288 12.88 3.54 -17.80
CA MET A 288 13.41 3.29 -16.46
C MET A 288 14.26 2.01 -16.43
N VAL A 289 13.61 0.84 -16.36
CA VAL A 289 14.23 -0.49 -16.26
C VAL A 289 13.48 -1.42 -17.20
N ALA A 290 14.18 -2.33 -17.87
CA ALA A 290 13.56 -3.21 -18.87
C ALA A 290 12.53 -4.20 -18.31
N THR A 291 12.56 -4.45 -17.00
CA THR A 291 11.60 -5.31 -16.29
C THR A 291 10.32 -4.60 -15.89
N TYR A 292 10.23 -3.28 -16.02
CA TYR A 292 9.01 -2.52 -15.77
C TYR A 292 8.15 -2.56 -17.04
N ASP A 293 6.91 -3.03 -16.93
CA ASP A 293 6.01 -3.33 -18.06
C ASP A 293 6.74 -4.04 -19.23
N PRO A 294 7.29 -5.25 -18.97
CA PRO A 294 8.32 -5.86 -19.80
C PRO A 294 7.92 -5.99 -21.27
N GLY A 295 8.66 -5.30 -22.13
CA GLY A 295 8.48 -5.30 -23.58
C GLY A 295 7.22 -4.59 -24.09
N TYR A 296 6.38 -4.00 -23.22
CA TYR A 296 5.09 -3.44 -23.60
C TYR A 296 5.25 -2.26 -24.58
N PHE A 297 5.92 -1.19 -24.14
CA PHE A 297 6.06 0.02 -24.95
C PHE A 297 7.00 -0.18 -26.15
N GLN A 298 7.98 -1.06 -26.00
CA GLN A 298 8.87 -1.44 -27.09
C GLN A 298 8.10 -2.12 -28.23
N ALA A 299 7.28 -3.13 -27.90
CA ALA A 299 6.44 -3.83 -28.87
C ALA A 299 5.37 -2.90 -29.47
N LEU A 300 4.70 -2.10 -28.64
CA LEU A 300 3.70 -1.12 -29.06
C LEU A 300 4.25 -0.20 -30.16
N MET A 301 5.43 0.40 -29.93
CA MET A 301 6.03 1.31 -30.91
C MET A 301 6.59 0.58 -32.13
N ALA A 302 7.19 -0.61 -31.95
CA ALA A 302 7.70 -1.41 -33.06
C ALA A 302 6.59 -1.87 -34.02
N ASN A 303 5.46 -2.35 -33.48
CA ASN A 303 4.30 -2.82 -34.26
C ASN A 303 3.47 -1.67 -34.86
N ASN A 304 3.65 -0.44 -34.36
CA ASN A 304 3.14 0.77 -35.02
C ASN A 304 4.18 1.42 -35.96
N HIS A 305 5.27 0.69 -36.27
CA HIS A 305 6.32 1.06 -37.22
C HIS A 305 7.07 2.37 -36.90
N ILE A 306 7.19 2.72 -35.61
CA ILE A 306 7.90 3.93 -35.19
C ILE A 306 9.41 3.64 -35.05
N PRO A 307 10.30 4.38 -35.74
CA PRO A 307 11.74 4.19 -35.64
C PRO A 307 12.29 4.78 -34.33
N ALA A 308 12.48 3.93 -33.31
CA ALA A 308 12.85 4.34 -31.97
C ALA A 308 13.96 3.49 -31.35
N TYR A 309 14.81 4.16 -30.57
CA TYR A 309 15.66 3.60 -29.53
C TYR A 309 14.94 3.65 -28.19
N PHE A 310 14.97 2.58 -27.42
CA PHE A 310 14.47 2.50 -26.05
C PHE A 310 15.66 2.37 -25.11
N CYS A 311 15.98 3.42 -24.37
CA CYS A 311 17.21 3.52 -23.60
C CYS A 311 16.92 3.58 -22.09
N PHE A 312 17.54 2.68 -21.32
CA PHE A 312 17.25 2.45 -19.90
C PHE A 312 18.25 3.12 -18.94
N GLY A 313 17.76 4.00 -18.05
CA GLY A 313 18.58 4.76 -17.10
C GLY A 313 18.52 4.30 -15.64
N GLY A 314 17.65 3.35 -15.31
CA GLY A 314 17.13 3.13 -13.96
C GLY A 314 16.03 4.13 -13.61
N TYR A 315 15.28 3.88 -12.53
CA TYR A 315 14.20 4.78 -12.07
C TYR A 315 14.71 6.23 -11.88
N THR A 316 15.65 6.44 -10.95
CA THR A 316 16.22 7.77 -10.68
C THR A 316 16.94 8.35 -11.89
N GLY A 317 17.72 7.54 -12.62
CA GLY A 317 18.50 8.03 -13.75
C GLY A 317 17.65 8.52 -14.91
N MET A 318 16.52 7.87 -15.18
CA MET A 318 15.54 8.29 -16.18
C MET A 318 14.83 9.58 -15.76
N LEU A 319 14.34 9.65 -14.51
CA LEU A 319 13.67 10.84 -13.98
C LEU A 319 14.57 12.08 -14.02
N ASP A 320 15.81 11.96 -13.53
CA ASP A 320 16.80 13.05 -13.56
C ASP A 320 17.07 13.51 -14.99
N TYR A 321 17.07 12.58 -15.96
CA TYR A 321 17.31 12.90 -17.36
C TYR A 321 16.16 13.74 -17.93
N VAL A 322 14.91 13.31 -17.69
CA VAL A 322 13.71 14.03 -18.13
C VAL A 322 13.66 15.42 -17.50
N ILE A 323 13.95 15.53 -16.21
CA ILE A 323 13.96 16.82 -15.50
C ILE A 323 15.04 17.75 -16.06
N ASN A 324 16.24 17.24 -16.32
CA ASN A 324 17.32 18.03 -16.92
C ASN A 324 16.98 18.52 -18.33
N VAL A 325 16.42 17.65 -19.18
CA VAL A 325 15.97 18.03 -20.53
C VAL A 325 14.85 19.06 -20.45
N MET A 326 13.90 18.91 -19.53
CA MET A 326 12.83 19.89 -19.30
C MET A 326 13.40 21.25 -18.90
N ASN A 327 14.33 21.28 -17.93
CA ASN A 327 14.94 22.51 -17.43
C ASN A 327 15.82 23.21 -18.48
N SER A 328 16.46 22.46 -19.37
CA SER A 328 17.22 23.02 -20.50
C SER A 328 16.33 23.40 -21.69
N GLY A 329 15.01 23.18 -21.61
CA GLY A 329 14.07 23.45 -22.69
C GLY A 329 14.24 22.55 -23.92
N GLY A 330 14.79 21.33 -23.74
CA GLY A 330 14.96 20.35 -24.81
C GLY A 330 13.71 19.51 -25.08
N SER A 331 13.87 18.44 -25.86
CA SER A 331 12.81 17.51 -26.25
C SER A 331 13.09 16.10 -25.73
N VAL A 332 12.04 15.42 -25.25
CA VAL A 332 12.14 14.04 -24.76
C VAL A 332 10.79 13.33 -24.89
N VAL A 333 10.84 12.06 -25.25
CA VAL A 333 9.77 11.10 -25.02
C VAL A 333 10.26 10.11 -23.97
N PHE A 334 9.44 9.81 -22.98
CA PHE A 334 9.83 8.95 -21.87
C PHE A 334 8.67 8.09 -21.39
N TYR A 335 9.00 6.94 -20.81
CA TYR A 335 8.04 6.08 -20.14
C TYR A 335 7.87 6.49 -18.68
N GLU A 336 6.63 6.50 -18.21
CA GLU A 336 6.26 6.71 -16.81
C GLU A 336 4.93 6.01 -16.49
N PHE A 337 4.61 5.83 -15.21
CA PHE A 337 3.31 5.34 -14.74
C PHE A 337 2.61 6.33 -13.80
N GLU A 338 1.28 6.37 -13.84
CA GLU A 338 0.45 7.14 -12.92
C GLU A 338 -0.34 6.20 -11.99
N PRO A 339 -0.47 6.52 -10.68
CA PRO A 339 0.09 7.69 -10.01
C PRO A 339 1.56 7.51 -9.59
N ASP A 340 2.39 8.51 -9.88
CA ASP A 340 3.79 8.60 -9.41
C ASP A 340 4.18 10.06 -9.11
N ILE A 341 5.25 10.26 -8.34
CA ILE A 341 5.69 11.55 -7.79
C ILE A 341 5.94 12.62 -8.87
N LEU A 342 6.40 12.22 -10.06
CA LEU A 342 6.83 13.14 -11.12
C LEU A 342 5.71 14.13 -11.52
N PHE A 343 4.47 13.66 -11.63
CA PHE A 343 3.32 14.45 -12.06
C PHE A 343 2.86 15.48 -11.03
N TYR A 344 3.19 15.27 -9.76
CA TYR A 344 2.83 16.16 -8.66
C TYR A 344 3.94 17.17 -8.35
N GLN A 345 5.20 16.81 -8.59
CA GLN A 345 6.33 17.74 -8.53
C GLN A 345 6.29 18.78 -9.65
N TYR A 346 5.84 18.38 -10.84
CA TYR A 346 5.81 19.23 -12.02
C TYR A 346 4.42 19.24 -12.67
N PRO A 347 3.40 19.79 -11.97
CA PRO A 347 2.02 19.74 -12.44
C PRO A 347 1.87 20.44 -13.79
N GLY A 348 1.21 19.75 -14.73
CA GLY A 348 0.94 20.26 -16.08
C GLY A 348 2.15 20.35 -17.02
N LYS A 349 3.32 19.83 -16.62
CA LYS A 349 4.54 19.84 -17.45
C LYS A 349 4.65 18.68 -18.43
N PHE A 350 3.86 17.64 -18.26
CA PHE A 350 3.88 16.44 -19.10
C PHE A 350 2.54 16.21 -19.78
N THR A 351 2.59 15.72 -21.02
CA THR A 351 1.45 15.29 -21.81
C THR A 351 1.64 13.84 -22.19
N ARG A 352 0.65 13.00 -21.87
CA ARG A 352 0.62 11.59 -22.29
C ARG A 352 0.43 11.51 -23.80
N ILE A 353 1.19 10.65 -24.45
CA ILE A 353 1.06 10.36 -25.88
C ILE A 353 0.00 9.27 -26.03
N ALA A 354 -1.07 9.57 -26.76
CA ALA A 354 -2.13 8.62 -27.04
C ALA A 354 -1.74 7.70 -28.21
N PHE A 355 -1.70 6.40 -27.93
CA PHE A 355 -1.52 5.32 -28.91
C PHE A 355 -2.88 4.79 -29.42
N PRO A 356 -2.95 3.83 -30.35
CA PRO A 356 -4.22 3.18 -30.68
C PRO A 356 -4.90 2.70 -29.39
N ARG A 357 -6.18 3.06 -29.20
CA ARG A 357 -6.91 2.78 -27.97
C ARG A 357 -6.68 1.34 -27.51
N SER A 358 -6.44 1.17 -26.20
CA SER A 358 -6.24 -0.14 -25.59
C SER A 358 -7.33 -1.13 -26.00
N ASP A 359 -6.91 -2.29 -26.52
CA ASP A 359 -7.77 -3.41 -26.88
C ASP A 359 -7.46 -4.59 -25.94
N PRO A 360 -8.40 -5.00 -25.07
CA PRO A 360 -8.19 -6.12 -24.15
C PRO A 360 -7.75 -7.42 -24.84
N ALA A 361 -8.21 -7.69 -26.06
CA ALA A 361 -7.82 -8.90 -26.79
C ALA A 361 -6.35 -8.84 -27.22
N ASN A 362 -5.89 -7.69 -27.72
CA ASN A 362 -4.49 -7.48 -28.06
C ASN A 362 -3.58 -7.45 -26.81
N VAL A 363 -4.01 -6.82 -25.72
CA VAL A 363 -3.28 -6.80 -24.44
C VAL A 363 -3.13 -8.21 -23.87
N ALA A 364 -4.16 -9.06 -23.96
CA ALA A 364 -4.10 -10.45 -23.49
C ALA A 364 -3.12 -11.32 -24.28
N LEU A 365 -2.73 -10.92 -25.50
CA LEU A 365 -1.74 -11.60 -26.32
C LEU A 365 -0.30 -11.12 -26.06
N ALA A 366 -0.10 -10.11 -25.22
CA ALA A 366 1.22 -9.60 -24.90
C ALA A 366 2.07 -10.72 -24.27
N THR A 367 3.23 -10.99 -24.87
CA THR A 367 4.11 -12.08 -24.43
C THR A 367 5.01 -11.69 -23.25
N GLY A 368 5.02 -10.41 -22.89
CA GLY A 368 5.93 -9.87 -21.86
C GLY A 368 7.40 -9.92 -22.29
N SER A 369 7.67 -9.90 -23.60
CA SER A 369 9.00 -10.00 -24.18
C SER A 369 9.23 -8.92 -25.25
N PHE A 370 10.51 -8.69 -25.58
CA PHE A 370 10.93 -7.86 -26.72
C PHE A 370 12.33 -8.29 -27.15
N GLY A 371 12.67 -8.13 -28.44
CA GLY A 371 14.00 -8.47 -28.95
C GLY A 371 14.30 -9.97 -29.02
N GLU A 372 13.25 -10.78 -29.12
CA GLU A 372 13.32 -12.25 -29.18
C GLU A 372 14.12 -12.75 -30.37
N LYS A 373 14.16 -11.94 -31.45
CA LYS A 373 14.95 -12.20 -32.66
C LYS A 373 16.29 -11.44 -32.67
N GLY A 374 16.72 -10.87 -31.55
CA GLY A 374 17.95 -10.08 -31.42
C GLY A 374 17.75 -8.58 -31.60
N TYR A 375 18.83 -7.83 -31.37
CA TYR A 375 18.85 -6.36 -31.37
C TYR A 375 18.39 -5.75 -32.69
N GLY A 376 17.30 -4.97 -32.64
CA GLY A 376 16.77 -4.24 -33.80
C GLY A 376 16.05 -5.10 -34.83
N ASN A 377 15.70 -6.34 -34.51
CA ASN A 377 14.86 -7.19 -35.37
C ASN A 377 13.38 -7.07 -35.00
N GLU A 378 12.50 -7.64 -35.83
CA GLU A 378 11.06 -7.71 -35.54
C GLU A 378 10.80 -8.44 -34.22
N THR A 379 9.88 -7.92 -33.43
CA THR A 379 9.41 -8.60 -32.21
C THR A 379 8.37 -9.66 -32.54
N THR A 380 8.31 -10.70 -31.70
CA THR A 380 7.20 -11.69 -31.73
C THR A 380 6.06 -11.31 -30.80
N ASN A 381 6.23 -10.28 -29.96
CA ASN A 381 5.17 -9.75 -29.11
C ASN A 381 4.15 -8.99 -29.98
N PRO A 382 2.88 -9.43 -30.09
CA PRO A 382 1.91 -8.88 -31.04
C PRO A 382 1.26 -7.57 -30.57
N LEU A 383 1.67 -7.04 -29.43
CA LEU A 383 1.07 -5.87 -28.80
C LEU A 383 1.23 -4.61 -29.67
N SER A 384 0.12 -3.93 -29.98
CA SER A 384 0.08 -2.74 -30.84
C SER A 384 -0.90 -1.67 -30.35
N THR A 385 -1.49 -1.85 -29.17
CA THR A 385 -2.45 -0.91 -28.56
C THR A 385 -1.97 -0.38 -27.21
N ASP A 386 -2.50 0.79 -26.85
CA ASP A 386 -2.10 1.56 -25.68
C ASP A 386 -2.33 0.78 -24.36
N TYR A 387 -1.57 1.14 -23.32
CA TYR A 387 -1.68 0.52 -22.01
C TYR A 387 -3.05 0.78 -21.39
N PRO A 388 -3.77 -0.25 -20.89
CA PRO A 388 -5.06 -0.06 -20.27
C PRO A 388 -4.94 0.64 -18.92
N THR A 389 -5.90 1.49 -18.59
CA THR A 389 -6.11 1.87 -17.19
C THR A 389 -6.60 0.64 -16.42
N ILE A 390 -5.85 0.21 -15.41
CA ILE A 390 -6.15 -0.99 -14.61
C ILE A 390 -6.48 -0.64 -13.17
N PRO A 391 -7.39 -1.36 -12.50
CA PRO A 391 -7.54 -1.23 -11.06
C PRO A 391 -6.30 -1.75 -10.37
N LEU A 392 -5.81 -1.00 -9.39
CA LEU A 392 -4.75 -1.46 -8.51
C LEU A 392 -5.36 -2.31 -7.39
N MET A 393 -4.72 -3.43 -7.12
CA MET A 393 -5.29 -4.47 -6.27
C MET A 393 -4.54 -4.54 -4.95
N ARG A 394 -5.26 -4.60 -3.84
CA ARG A 394 -4.73 -5.06 -2.56
C ARG A 394 -4.79 -6.59 -2.54
N TYR A 395 -3.65 -7.24 -2.32
CA TYR A 395 -3.61 -8.69 -2.12
C TYR A 395 -3.58 -8.98 -0.62
N MET A 396 -4.37 -9.96 -0.20
CA MET A 396 -4.43 -10.41 1.19
C MET A 396 -4.25 -11.92 1.28
N SER A 397 -3.62 -12.41 2.33
CA SER A 397 -3.64 -13.83 2.68
C SER A 397 -5.04 -14.22 3.15
N LYS A 398 -5.51 -15.43 2.80
CA LYS A 398 -6.79 -15.95 3.31
C LYS A 398 -6.80 -16.13 4.83
N VAL A 399 -5.65 -16.16 5.50
CA VAL A 399 -5.58 -16.09 6.98
C VAL A 399 -6.33 -14.86 7.51
N VAL A 400 -6.22 -13.72 6.82
CA VAL A 400 -6.94 -12.49 7.20
C VAL A 400 -8.46 -12.67 7.15
N THR A 401 -8.94 -13.52 6.24
CA THR A 401 -10.39 -13.71 6.03
C THR A 401 -11.07 -14.50 7.14
N THR A 402 -10.31 -15.18 8.01
CA THR A 402 -10.86 -15.89 9.17
C THR A 402 -11.23 -14.93 10.31
N ASP A 403 -10.65 -13.74 10.33
CA ASP A 403 -11.05 -12.65 11.22
C ASP A 403 -12.10 -11.78 10.52
N THR A 404 -13.37 -11.95 10.89
CA THR A 404 -14.48 -11.28 10.19
C THR A 404 -14.42 -9.77 10.31
N PHE A 405 -13.94 -9.25 11.45
CA PHE A 405 -13.86 -7.80 11.70
C PHE A 405 -12.75 -7.18 10.86
N LEU A 406 -11.56 -7.79 10.84
CA LEU A 406 -10.44 -7.35 10.01
C LEU A 406 -10.77 -7.46 8.52
N ASN A 407 -11.33 -8.59 8.08
CA ASN A 407 -11.72 -8.82 6.70
C ASN A 407 -12.78 -7.81 6.21
N SER A 408 -13.77 -7.52 7.05
CA SER A 408 -14.80 -6.52 6.75
C SER A 408 -14.19 -5.14 6.52
N PHE A 409 -13.30 -4.70 7.41
CA PHE A 409 -12.59 -3.42 7.23
C PHE A 409 -11.76 -3.41 5.94
N LEU A 410 -10.94 -4.44 5.71
CA LEU A 410 -10.02 -4.50 4.58
C LEU A 410 -10.72 -4.64 3.22
N THR A 411 -11.95 -5.16 3.18
CA THR A 411 -12.74 -5.22 1.93
C THR A 411 -13.46 -3.90 1.63
N ARG A 412 -13.74 -3.08 2.66
CA ARG A 412 -14.35 -1.75 2.51
C ARG A 412 -13.36 -0.62 2.31
N MET A 413 -12.15 -0.74 2.87
CA MET A 413 -11.13 0.30 2.79
C MET A 413 -10.67 0.51 1.34
N GLN A 414 -10.95 1.67 0.78
CA GLN A 414 -10.61 2.05 -0.59
C GLN A 414 -10.22 3.53 -0.62
N LEU A 415 -9.14 3.87 -1.33
CA LEU A 415 -8.78 5.25 -1.62
C LEU A 415 -9.31 5.62 -3.00
N ALA A 416 -10.13 6.66 -3.11
CA ALA A 416 -10.58 7.12 -4.41
C ALA A 416 -9.41 7.74 -5.20
N PRO A 417 -9.50 7.87 -6.54
CA PRO A 417 -8.47 8.54 -7.33
C PRO A 417 -8.16 9.97 -6.84
N LEU A 418 -9.16 10.73 -6.41
CA LEU A 418 -8.93 12.07 -5.87
C LEU A 418 -8.21 12.03 -4.51
N ASP A 419 -8.46 11.00 -3.69
CA ASP A 419 -7.81 10.83 -2.39
C ASP A 419 -6.31 10.62 -2.57
N ILE A 420 -5.92 9.68 -3.41
CA ILE A 420 -4.50 9.40 -3.66
C ILE A 420 -3.80 10.60 -4.30
N ASN A 421 -4.46 11.33 -5.19
CA ASN A 421 -3.91 12.57 -5.79
C ASN A 421 -3.65 13.65 -4.72
N ASN A 422 -4.59 13.84 -3.79
CA ASN A 422 -4.44 14.81 -2.70
C ASN A 422 -3.30 14.40 -1.75
N ILE A 423 -3.19 13.11 -1.43
CA ILE A 423 -2.11 12.57 -0.60
C ILE A 423 -0.75 12.81 -1.28
N PHE A 424 -0.64 12.59 -2.59
CA PHE A 424 0.58 12.88 -3.35
C PHE A 424 0.95 14.37 -3.36
N ALA A 425 -0.02 15.26 -3.56
CA ALA A 425 0.20 16.71 -3.52
C ALA A 425 0.72 17.17 -2.15
N ASP A 426 0.14 16.64 -1.07
CA ASP A 426 0.59 16.88 0.29
C ASP A 426 2.00 16.31 0.51
N TYR A 427 2.26 15.08 0.05
CA TYR A 427 3.57 14.45 0.13
C TYR A 427 4.66 15.26 -0.57
N VAL A 428 4.41 15.78 -1.78
CA VAL A 428 5.38 16.64 -2.49
C VAL A 428 5.63 17.93 -1.72
N THR A 429 4.57 18.56 -1.21
CA THR A 429 4.69 19.77 -0.38
C THR A 429 5.52 19.48 0.87
N PHE A 430 5.25 18.38 1.55
CA PHE A 430 5.93 18.01 2.78
C PHE A 430 7.38 17.57 2.56
N SER A 431 7.66 16.88 1.46
CA SER A 431 9.01 16.45 1.08
C SER A 431 9.92 17.63 0.75
N SER A 432 9.35 18.76 0.33
CA SER A 432 10.10 20.00 0.13
C SER A 432 10.47 20.72 1.42
N ASN A 433 9.87 20.34 2.55
CA ASN A 433 10.09 20.96 3.85
C ASN A 433 10.97 20.09 4.75
N ALA A 434 12.24 20.49 4.93
CA ALA A 434 13.20 19.78 5.77
C ALA A 434 12.84 19.71 7.26
N THR A 435 11.88 20.50 7.76
CA THR A 435 11.40 20.38 9.15
C THR A 435 10.46 19.20 9.35
N ILE A 436 9.88 18.68 8.27
CA ILE A 436 8.99 17.53 8.32
C ILE A 436 9.86 16.29 8.29
N ALA A 437 9.86 15.57 9.42
CA ALA A 437 10.66 14.37 9.52
C ALA A 437 10.19 13.34 8.48
N ASP A 438 8.90 12.98 8.50
CA ASP A 438 8.34 11.91 7.68
C ASP A 438 7.20 12.40 6.77
N PRO A 439 7.54 12.92 5.58
CA PRO A 439 6.54 13.40 4.64
C PRO A 439 5.49 12.36 4.23
N VAL A 440 5.84 11.07 4.22
CA VAL A 440 4.90 9.98 3.87
C VAL A 440 3.86 9.83 4.96
N PHE A 441 4.30 9.72 6.22
CA PHE A 441 3.40 9.64 7.36
C PHE A 441 2.54 10.88 7.51
N ASP A 442 3.13 12.07 7.40
CA ASP A 442 2.40 13.32 7.58
C ASP A 442 1.35 13.54 6.48
N ALA A 443 1.65 13.19 5.22
CA ALA A 443 0.68 13.27 4.13
C ALA A 443 -0.48 12.27 4.31
N ALA A 444 -0.16 11.01 4.62
CA ALA A 444 -1.17 9.99 4.91
C ALA A 444 -2.03 10.37 6.12
N CYS A 445 -1.41 10.85 7.19
CA CYS A 445 -2.10 11.28 8.40
C CYS A 445 -3.02 12.46 8.16
N LYS A 446 -2.56 13.47 7.39
CA LYS A 446 -3.40 14.61 7.01
C LYS A 446 -4.65 14.16 6.25
N TRP A 447 -4.54 13.19 5.34
CA TRP A 447 -5.71 12.62 4.68
C TRP A 447 -6.62 11.87 5.66
N VAL A 448 -6.06 11.02 6.53
CA VAL A 448 -6.84 10.30 7.56
C VAL A 448 -7.62 11.29 8.43
N GLN A 449 -6.98 12.38 8.88
CA GLN A 449 -7.64 13.40 9.69
C GLN A 449 -8.78 14.11 8.95
N ASN A 450 -8.59 14.41 7.67
CA ASN A 450 -9.56 15.17 6.87
C ASN A 450 -10.72 14.31 6.33
N SER A 451 -10.55 13.00 6.26
CA SER A 451 -11.47 12.06 5.62
C SER A 451 -12.29 11.23 6.61
N TYR A 452 -12.51 11.73 7.84
CA TYR A 452 -13.26 11.05 8.91
C TYR A 452 -14.57 10.42 8.40
N LEU A 453 -15.43 11.21 7.76
CA LEU A 453 -16.73 10.72 7.26
C LEU A 453 -16.61 9.65 6.18
N THR A 454 -15.47 9.57 5.49
CA THR A 454 -15.21 8.54 4.49
C THR A 454 -14.85 7.24 5.17
N TRP A 455 -13.78 7.22 5.96
CA TRP A 455 -13.26 5.98 6.54
C TRP A 455 -14.04 5.48 7.75
N SER A 456 -14.79 6.35 8.45
CA SER A 456 -15.59 5.94 9.61
C SER A 456 -16.67 4.91 9.23
N ASN A 457 -17.14 4.95 7.99
CA ASN A 457 -18.13 4.01 7.46
C ASN A 457 -17.54 2.64 7.07
N TRP A 458 -16.21 2.50 7.05
CA TRP A 458 -15.54 1.24 6.73
C TRP A 458 -15.35 0.34 7.94
N VAL A 459 -15.39 0.90 9.15
CA VAL A 459 -15.13 0.16 10.38
C VAL A 459 -16.46 -0.25 10.99
N ASP A 460 -16.64 -1.54 11.22
CA ASP A 460 -17.84 -2.03 11.90
C ASP A 460 -17.86 -1.60 13.37
N ALA A 461 -19.08 -1.50 13.92
CA ALA A 461 -19.24 -1.29 15.34
C ALA A 461 -18.69 -2.50 16.13
N LEU A 462 -18.10 -2.23 17.28
CA LEU A 462 -17.77 -3.29 18.23
C LEU A 462 -19.04 -4.04 18.68
N PRO A 463 -18.92 -5.33 19.02
CA PRO A 463 -20.05 -6.08 19.59
C PRO A 463 -20.48 -5.47 20.92
N LEU A 464 -21.74 -5.71 21.30
CA LEU A 464 -22.24 -5.37 22.64
C LEU A 464 -21.51 -6.19 23.70
N CYS A 465 -21.21 -5.57 24.83
CA CYS A 465 -20.61 -6.27 25.96
C CYS A 465 -21.63 -7.20 26.61
N THR A 466 -21.27 -8.48 26.74
CA THR A 466 -22.12 -9.52 27.33
C THR A 466 -21.39 -10.29 28.44
N MET A 467 -22.17 -10.86 29.36
CA MET A 467 -21.64 -11.72 30.42
C MET A 467 -20.90 -12.93 29.85
N GLN A 468 -21.38 -13.50 28.75
CA GLN A 468 -20.88 -14.74 28.18
C GLN A 468 -19.55 -14.57 27.45
N SER A 469 -19.38 -13.46 26.72
CA SER A 469 -18.25 -13.29 25.81
C SER A 469 -17.17 -12.33 26.33
N ASN A 470 -17.53 -11.39 27.21
CA ASN A 470 -16.65 -10.28 27.55
C ASN A 470 -16.26 -10.20 29.02
N ILE A 471 -16.89 -11.00 29.89
CA ILE A 471 -16.64 -10.98 31.34
C ILE A 471 -16.11 -12.34 31.80
N GLN A 472 -14.97 -12.31 32.47
CA GLN A 472 -14.42 -13.45 33.20
C GLN A 472 -14.86 -13.39 34.65
N TYR A 473 -14.91 -14.56 35.27
CA TYR A 473 -15.26 -14.70 36.67
C TYR A 473 -14.34 -15.69 37.36
N THR A 474 -14.12 -15.48 38.66
CA THR A 474 -13.34 -16.40 39.50
C THR A 474 -14.09 -16.73 40.78
N PHE A 475 -13.85 -17.92 41.32
CA PHE A 475 -14.46 -18.37 42.57
C PHE A 475 -13.42 -18.32 43.70
N ASN A 476 -13.70 -17.54 44.72
CA ASN A 476 -12.87 -17.43 45.92
C ASN A 476 -13.51 -18.17 47.09
N GLY A 477 -12.67 -18.76 47.95
CA GLY A 477 -13.12 -19.43 49.17
C GLY A 477 -13.79 -20.79 48.93
N CYS A 478 -13.32 -21.59 47.96
CA CYS A 478 -13.94 -22.88 47.65
C CYS A 478 -14.04 -23.85 48.85
N ASN A 479 -13.12 -23.73 49.80
CA ASN A 479 -13.09 -24.50 51.05
C ASN A 479 -13.85 -23.85 52.22
N ALA A 480 -14.44 -22.66 52.03
CA ALA A 480 -15.21 -21.95 53.05
C ALA A 480 -16.72 -22.26 52.96
N SER A 481 -17.51 -21.89 53.97
CA SER A 481 -18.98 -22.02 53.94
C SER A 481 -19.64 -21.05 52.95
N THR A 482 -19.02 -19.90 52.72
CA THR A 482 -19.45 -18.87 51.77
C THR A 482 -18.36 -18.67 50.72
N ARG A 483 -18.74 -18.68 49.44
CA ARG A 483 -17.88 -18.45 48.28
C ARG A 483 -18.20 -17.08 47.72
N VAL A 484 -17.21 -16.44 47.14
CA VAL A 484 -17.39 -15.15 46.45
C VAL A 484 -17.06 -15.33 44.99
N VAL A 485 -18.00 -14.95 44.14
CA VAL A 485 -17.77 -14.85 42.69
C VAL A 485 -17.37 -13.42 42.39
N THR A 486 -16.19 -13.24 41.80
CA THR A 486 -15.69 -11.93 41.37
C THR A 486 -15.71 -11.86 39.84
N PHE A 487 -15.84 -10.64 39.31
CA PHE A 487 -15.94 -10.39 37.87
C PHE A 487 -14.87 -9.40 37.41
N ALA A 488 -14.38 -9.61 36.20
CA ALA A 488 -13.50 -8.68 35.51
C ALA A 488 -13.76 -8.76 34.00
N TRP A 489 -13.37 -7.73 33.25
CA TRP A 489 -13.38 -7.79 31.79
C TRP A 489 -12.36 -8.83 31.30
N ASN A 490 -12.72 -9.56 30.23
CA ASN A 490 -11.80 -10.45 29.51
C ASN A 490 -10.66 -9.63 28.89
N THR A 491 -11.02 -8.52 28.26
CA THR A 491 -10.08 -7.58 27.63
C THR A 491 -10.27 -6.21 28.26
N PRO A 492 -9.64 -5.92 29.41
CA PRO A 492 -9.75 -4.62 30.07
C PRO A 492 -9.05 -3.51 29.27
N HIS A 493 -9.56 -2.29 29.33
CA HIS A 493 -8.94 -1.14 28.69
C HIS A 493 -7.55 -0.86 29.31
N PRO A 494 -6.47 -0.72 28.52
CA PRO A 494 -5.10 -0.63 29.05
C PRO A 494 -4.86 0.54 30.00
N SER A 495 -5.53 1.67 29.81
CA SER A 495 -5.44 2.82 30.72
C SER A 495 -6.47 2.82 31.87
N ASN A 496 -7.49 1.96 31.81
CA ASN A 496 -8.52 1.89 32.84
C ASN A 496 -9.19 0.51 32.84
N ALA A 497 -8.75 -0.37 33.74
CA ALA A 497 -9.22 -1.75 33.79
C ALA A 497 -10.70 -1.92 34.15
N SER A 498 -11.41 -0.86 34.56
CA SER A 498 -12.86 -0.91 34.79
C SER A 498 -13.70 -0.83 33.52
N LEU A 499 -13.08 -0.53 32.37
CA LEU A 499 -13.75 -0.42 31.07
C LEU A 499 -13.37 -1.60 30.17
N PRO A 500 -14.29 -2.07 29.30
CA PRO A 500 -13.96 -3.06 28.28
C PRO A 500 -13.13 -2.41 27.16
N TYR A 501 -12.30 -3.21 26.50
CA TYR A 501 -11.54 -2.77 25.33
C TYR A 501 -12.05 -3.33 24.01
N ASP A 502 -12.68 -4.50 24.00
CA ASP A 502 -13.06 -5.25 22.79
C ASP A 502 -14.56 -5.23 22.47
N CYS A 503 -15.37 -4.59 23.32
CA CYS A 503 -16.80 -4.45 23.17
C CYS A 503 -17.25 -3.04 23.57
N GLU A 504 -18.45 -2.65 23.14
CA GLU A 504 -19.02 -1.35 23.49
C GLU A 504 -20.55 -1.43 23.65
N GLY A 505 -21.09 -0.77 24.67
CA GLY A 505 -22.51 -0.83 25.02
C GLY A 505 -22.94 -2.16 25.65
N GLY A 506 -24.23 -2.33 25.91
CA GLY A 506 -24.74 -3.47 26.67
C GLY A 506 -24.36 -3.35 28.14
N ILE A 507 -23.56 -4.29 28.66
CA ILE A 507 -23.02 -4.18 30.01
C ILE A 507 -21.92 -3.12 30.03
N VAL A 508 -22.09 -2.09 30.85
CA VAL A 508 -21.13 -0.97 30.94
C VAL A 508 -20.33 -0.94 32.23
N VAL A 509 -20.74 -1.73 33.22
CA VAL A 509 -20.02 -1.95 34.46
C VAL A 509 -20.09 -3.45 34.74
N VAL A 510 -18.94 -4.07 35.05
CA VAL A 510 -18.94 -5.47 35.45
C VAL A 510 -19.82 -5.64 36.70
N PRO A 511 -20.54 -6.76 36.84
CA PRO A 511 -21.37 -6.96 38.00
C PRO A 511 -20.57 -6.89 39.31
N PRO A 512 -21.19 -6.43 40.41
CA PRO A 512 -20.55 -6.50 41.71
C PRO A 512 -20.27 -7.95 42.08
N SER A 513 -19.26 -8.16 42.92
CA SER A 513 -18.99 -9.49 43.46
C SER A 513 -20.21 -9.98 44.25
N TYR A 514 -20.58 -11.24 44.09
CA TYR A 514 -21.71 -11.81 44.82
C TYR A 514 -21.26 -13.00 45.67
N ALA A 515 -21.79 -13.07 46.90
CA ALA A 515 -21.52 -14.14 47.85
C ALA A 515 -22.59 -15.23 47.72
N THR A 516 -22.18 -16.50 47.85
CA THR A 516 -23.09 -17.64 47.74
C THR A 516 -22.63 -18.82 48.58
N SER A 517 -23.57 -19.63 49.05
CA SER A 517 -23.28 -20.89 49.75
C SER A 517 -23.04 -22.07 48.81
N LYS A 518 -23.27 -21.92 47.49
CA LYS A 518 -23.03 -23.00 46.51
C LYS A 518 -21.54 -23.34 46.44
N SER A 519 -21.22 -24.62 46.26
CA SER A 519 -19.84 -25.07 46.08
C SER A 519 -19.26 -24.60 44.75
N CYS A 520 -17.94 -24.49 44.64
CA CYS A 520 -17.27 -24.13 43.39
C CYS A 520 -17.55 -25.14 42.26
N ASP A 521 -17.68 -26.44 42.58
CA ASP A 521 -18.05 -27.47 41.60
C ASP A 521 -19.46 -27.21 41.05
N TRP A 522 -20.40 -26.84 41.93
CA TRP A 522 -21.75 -26.48 41.50
C TRP A 522 -21.72 -25.22 40.62
N LEU A 523 -20.98 -24.19 41.02
CA LEU A 523 -20.85 -22.94 40.24
C LEU A 523 -20.25 -23.20 38.86
N SER A 524 -19.22 -24.04 38.77
CA SER A 524 -18.58 -24.43 37.51
C SER A 524 -19.52 -25.22 36.60
N ALA A 525 -20.29 -26.16 37.17
CA ALA A 525 -21.25 -26.97 36.41
C ALA A 525 -22.50 -26.20 35.98
N ASN A 526 -22.82 -25.08 36.64
CA ASN A 526 -24.09 -24.35 36.47
C ASN A 526 -23.89 -22.89 36.05
N THR A 527 -22.80 -22.56 35.33
CA THR A 527 -22.47 -21.20 34.86
C THR A 527 -23.67 -20.44 34.28
N LYS A 528 -24.37 -21.05 33.32
CA LYS A 528 -25.51 -20.40 32.65
C LYS A 528 -26.64 -20.06 33.63
N THR A 529 -26.89 -20.93 34.59
CA THR A 529 -27.96 -20.77 35.58
C THR A 529 -27.70 -19.58 36.48
N TRP A 530 -26.52 -19.52 37.10
CA TRP A 530 -26.23 -18.43 38.03
C TRP A 530 -25.88 -17.11 37.33
N MET A 531 -25.36 -17.13 36.10
CA MET A 531 -25.16 -15.89 35.33
C MET A 531 -26.50 -15.16 35.07
N ASN A 532 -27.58 -15.90 34.82
CA ASN A 532 -28.91 -15.32 34.67
C ASN A 532 -29.42 -14.65 35.96
N TRP A 533 -28.94 -15.09 37.13
CA TRP A 533 -29.31 -14.46 38.40
C TRP A 533 -28.77 -13.04 38.56
N MET A 534 -27.72 -12.68 37.80
CA MET A 534 -27.17 -11.31 37.82
C MET A 534 -28.13 -10.28 37.24
N SER A 535 -29.04 -10.70 36.34
CA SER A 535 -30.09 -9.85 35.78
C SER A 535 -31.47 -10.15 36.36
N SER A 536 -31.71 -11.38 36.84
CA SER A 536 -32.97 -11.80 37.44
C SER A 536 -32.71 -12.71 38.65
N PRO A 537 -32.50 -12.13 39.85
CA PRO A 537 -32.24 -12.91 41.05
C PRO A 537 -33.40 -13.89 41.35
N PRO A 538 -33.10 -15.13 41.78
CA PRO A 538 -34.13 -16.13 42.04
C PRO A 538 -34.95 -15.77 43.29
N ILE A 539 -36.27 -15.93 43.20
CA ILE A 539 -37.24 -15.54 44.25
C ILE A 539 -37.17 -16.45 45.51
N CYS A 540 -36.53 -17.63 45.43
CA CYS A 540 -36.52 -18.60 46.55
C CYS A 540 -35.17 -19.30 46.78
N ASP A 541 -34.03 -18.70 46.40
CA ASP A 541 -32.73 -19.30 46.70
C ASP A 541 -32.12 -18.72 47.98
N ALA A 542 -32.13 -19.51 49.07
CA ALA A 542 -31.54 -19.17 50.37
C ALA A 542 -30.06 -18.72 50.29
N SER A 543 -29.33 -19.11 49.23
CA SER A 543 -27.93 -18.72 49.01
C SER A 543 -27.74 -17.26 48.54
N PHE A 544 -28.81 -16.58 48.10
CA PHE A 544 -28.79 -15.19 47.61
C PHE A 544 -29.23 -14.15 48.66
N TYR A 545 -29.74 -14.59 49.82
CA TYR A 545 -30.28 -13.71 50.87
C TYR A 545 -29.25 -13.24 51.90
N ASN A 546 -27.95 -13.38 51.64
CA ASN A 546 -26.94 -12.82 52.53
C ASN A 546 -26.72 -11.33 52.21
N TYR A 547 -27.66 -10.49 52.65
CA TYR A 547 -27.47 -9.04 52.71
C TYR A 547 -26.38 -8.75 53.75
N THR A 548 -25.21 -8.29 53.30
CA THR A 548 -24.33 -7.45 54.14
C THR A 548 -24.82 -6.02 54.12
#